data_AF-A0A820DH36-F1
#
_entry.id   AF-A0A820DH36-F1
#
_cell.length_a   1.000
_cell.length_b   1.000
_cell.length_c   1.000
_cell.angle_alpha   90.00
_cell.angle_beta   90.00
_cell.angle_gamma   90.00
#
_symmetry.space_group_name_H-M   'P 1'
#
loop_
_entity.id
_entity.type
_entity.pdbx_description
1 polymer ?
#
loop_
_entity_poly.entity_id
_entity_poly.type
_entity_poly.pdbx_seq_one_letter_code
_entity_poly.pdbx_strand_id
1 'polypeptide(L)' 'MASECSSSHSSVHSKRALLIGNNKYKKNSELQYCTNDAKDLADKLSKIDFEITVGTNLTYEQMDTMI' A
#
# COMPACT_ATOMS: atom_id res chain seq x y z
N MET A 1 40.16 -23.55 -7.21
CA MET A 1 39.56 -23.59 -5.87
C MET A 1 39.16 -22.15 -5.50
N ALA A 2 38.02 -21.68 -5.98
CA ALA A 2 37.46 -20.39 -5.59
C ALA A 2 36.08 -20.68 -4.97
N SER A 3 35.97 -20.36 -3.68
CA SER A 3 34.88 -20.72 -2.79
C SER A 3 33.65 -19.88 -3.08
N GLU A 4 32.50 -20.53 -3.21
CA GLU A 4 31.18 -19.90 -3.36
C GLU A 4 30.76 -19.27 -2.03
N CYS A 5 30.60 -17.94 -1.99
CA CYS A 5 29.98 -17.25 -0.88
C CYS A 5 28.49 -17.57 -0.88
N SER A 6 28.06 -18.43 0.03
CA SER A 6 26.65 -18.72 0.30
C SER A 6 26.06 -17.53 1.05
N SER A 7 25.45 -16.60 0.31
CA SER A 7 24.68 -15.49 0.87
C SER A 7 23.43 -16.03 1.56
N SER A 8 23.51 -16.16 2.89
CA SER A 8 22.42 -16.55 3.77
C SER A 8 21.19 -15.69 3.50
N HIS A 9 20.17 -16.25 2.85
CA HIS A 9 18.85 -15.63 2.77
C HIS A 9 18.28 -15.60 4.19
N SER A 10 18.38 -14.45 4.85
CA SER A 10 17.46 -14.12 5.94
C SER A 10 16.04 -14.22 5.35
N SER A 11 15.12 -14.82 6.09
CA SER A 11 13.70 -14.84 5.73
C SER A 11 13.24 -13.39 5.52
N VAL A 12 13.21 -12.95 4.26
CA VAL A 12 12.84 -11.59 3.88
C VAL A 12 11.37 -11.43 4.23
N HIS A 13 11.09 -10.86 5.39
CA HIS A 13 9.74 -10.41 5.69
C HIS A 13 9.45 -9.24 4.74
N SER A 14 8.67 -9.51 3.69
CA SER A 14 8.18 -8.49 2.78
C SER A 14 7.36 -7.47 3.57
N LYS A 15 7.72 -6.19 3.46
CA LYS A 15 6.96 -5.09 4.06
C LYS A 15 5.71 -4.89 3.20
N ARG A 16 4.53 -4.91 3.81
CA ARG A 16 3.26 -4.75 3.09
C ARG A 16 2.53 -3.50 3.58
N ALA A 17 1.90 -2.78 2.67
CA ALA A 17 1.10 -1.61 2.99
C ALA A 17 -0.23 -1.63 2.22
N LEU A 18 -1.32 -1.39 2.94
CA LEU A 18 -2.64 -1.10 2.38
C LEU A 18 -2.94 0.38 2.59
N LEU A 19 -3.14 1.12 1.51
CA LEU A 19 -3.50 2.53 1.55
C LEU A 19 -4.91 2.73 1.02
N ILE A 20 -5.76 3.39 1.80
CA ILE A 20 -7.14 3.66 1.39
C ILE A 20 -7.44 5.16 1.47
N GLY A 21 -7.71 5.77 0.32
CA GLY A 21 -8.03 7.19 0.19
C GLY A 21 -9.46 7.42 -0.28
N ASN A 22 -10.34 7.89 0.60
CA ASN A 22 -11.76 8.10 0.30
C ASN A 22 -12.13 9.59 0.38
N ASN A 23 -12.57 10.16 -0.74
CA ASN A 23 -13.12 11.52 -0.84
C ASN A 23 -14.65 11.52 -0.88
N LYS A 24 -15.24 10.58 -1.63
CA LYS A 24 -16.65 10.60 -2.09
C LYS A 24 -17.61 9.91 -1.12
N TYR A 25 -17.78 10.46 0.07
CA TYR A 25 -18.75 9.94 1.04
C TYR A 25 -20.19 10.32 0.67
N LYS A 26 -21.11 9.34 0.71
CA LYS A 26 -22.51 9.55 0.26
C LYS A 26 -23.32 10.57 1.08
N LYS A 27 -23.01 10.75 2.36
CA LYS A 27 -23.81 11.57 3.30
C LYS A 27 -23.12 12.84 3.79
N ASN A 28 -21.83 12.97 3.51
CA ASN A 28 -21.01 14.06 4.03
C ASN A 28 -20.45 14.85 2.86
N SER A 29 -19.98 16.07 3.14
CA SER A 29 -19.19 16.84 2.17
C SER A 29 -18.00 16.01 1.70
N GLU A 30 -17.70 16.09 0.40
CA GLU A 30 -16.54 15.38 -0.15
C GLU A 30 -15.26 15.87 0.51
N LEU A 31 -14.42 14.93 0.94
CA LEU A 31 -13.07 15.28 1.37
C LEU A 31 -12.23 15.61 0.14
N GLN A 32 -11.26 16.48 0.32
CA GLN A 32 -10.33 16.84 -0.74
C GLN A 32 -9.02 16.07 -0.55
N TYR A 33 -8.42 15.69 -1.67
CA TYR A 33 -7.05 15.18 -1.77
C TYR A 33 -6.74 13.82 -1.13
N CYS A 34 -7.61 13.17 -0.35
CA CYS A 34 -7.29 11.87 0.25
C CYS A 34 -6.97 10.78 -0.79
N THR A 35 -7.62 10.82 -1.96
CA THR A 35 -7.27 9.94 -3.10
C THR A 35 -5.89 10.20 -3.66
N ASN A 36 -5.44 11.46 -3.64
CA ASN A 36 -4.12 11.85 -4.13
C ASN A 36 -3.06 11.50 -3.09
N ASP A 37 -3.32 11.77 -1.80
CA ASP A 37 -2.43 11.43 -0.70
C ASP A 37 -2.13 9.93 -0.64
N ALA A 38 -3.15 9.09 -0.83
CA ALA A 38 -2.98 7.64 -0.87
C ALA A 38 -2.07 7.19 -2.03
N LYS A 39 -2.16 7.84 -3.19
CA LYS A 39 -1.31 7.54 -4.36
C LYS A 39 0.11 8.07 -4.17
N ASP A 40 0.26 9.30 -3.72
CA ASP A 40 1.56 9.93 -3.47
C ASP A 40 2.35 9.16 -2.39
N LEU A 41 1.66 8.64 -1.38
CA LEU A 41 2.28 7.82 -0.36
C LEU A 41 2.61 6.41 -0.88
N ALA A 42 1.75 5.80 -1.71
CA ALA A 42 2.07 4.55 -2.40
C ALA A 42 3.34 4.69 -3.25
N ASP A 43 3.48 5.77 -4.01
CA ASP A 43 4.66 6.05 -4.84
C ASP A 43 5.94 6.24 -4.03
N LYS A 44 5.83 6.71 -2.78
CA LYS A 44 6.97 6.84 -1.86
C LYS A 44 7.32 5.50 -1.21
N LEU A 45 6.32 4.73 -0.81
CA LEU A 45 6.49 3.43 -0.16
C LEU A 45 7.05 2.38 -1.14
N SER A 46 6.68 2.45 -2.42
CA SER A 46 7.16 1.51 -3.44
C SER A 46 8.67 1.61 -3.66
N LYS A 47 9.25 2.78 -3.39
CA LYS A 47 10.69 3.06 -3.48
C LYS A 47 11.51 2.51 -2.31
N ILE A 48 10.86 2.05 -1.25
CA ILE A 48 11.51 1.51 -0.04
C ILE A 48 11.07 0.07 0.25
N ASP A 49 10.80 -0.68 -0.83
CA ASP A 49 10.53 -2.12 -0.86
C ASP A 49 9.26 -2.56 -0.13
N PHE A 50 8.22 -1.72 -0.13
CA PHE A 50 6.88 -2.17 0.25
C PHE A 50 6.14 -2.80 -0.94
N GLU A 51 5.50 -3.94 -0.69
CA GLU A 51 4.41 -4.44 -1.52
C GLU A 51 3.13 -3.67 -1.17
N ILE A 52 2.52 -3.02 -2.16
CA ILE A 52 1.49 -2.02 -1.91
C ILE A 52 0.18 -2.40 -2.59
N THR A 53 -0.90 -2.29 -1.83
CA THR A 53 -2.28 -2.30 -2.33
C THR A 53 -2.92 -0.93 -2.07
N VAL A 54 -3.56 -0.34 -3.08
CA VAL A 54 -4.22 0.96 -2.97
C VAL A 54 -5.71 0.82 -3.28
N GLY A 55 -6.54 1.32 -2.38
CA GLY A 55 -7.99 1.48 -2.56
C GLY A 55 -8.38 2.95 -2.59
N THR A 56 -9.32 3.35 -3.46
CA THR A 56 -9.85 4.72 -3.46
C THR A 56 -11.36 4.77 -3.60
N ASN A 57 -12.00 5.64 -2.81
CA ASN A 57 -13.45 5.80 -2.73
C ASN A 57 -14.21 4.47 -2.58
N LEU A 58 -13.71 3.60 -1.71
CA LEU A 58 -14.26 2.28 -1.49
C LEU A 58 -15.52 2.33 -0.62
N THR A 59 -16.46 1.41 -0.90
CA THR A 59 -17.53 1.06 0.04
C THR A 59 -16.97 0.24 1.20
N TYR A 60 -17.78 0.07 2.25
CA TYR A 60 -17.44 -0.80 3.37
C TYR A 60 -17.10 -2.24 2.92
N GLU A 61 -17.94 -2.83 2.07
CA GLU A 61 -17.73 -4.21 1.56
C GLU A 61 -16.44 -4.34 0.73
N GLN A 62 -16.11 -3.30 -0.04
CA GLN A 62 -14.87 -3.27 -0.81
C GLN A 62 -13.64 -3.14 0.08
N MET A 63 -13.73 -2.39 1.19
CA MET A 63 -12.65 -2.32 2.18
C MET A 63 -12.46 -3.67 2.88
N ASP A 64 -13.55 -4.34 3.26
CA ASP A 64 -13.52 -5.65 3.93
C ASP A 64 -12.82 -6.72 3.07
N THR A 65 -13.00 -6.68 1.75
CA THR A 65 -12.32 -7.60 0.81
C THR A 65 -10.81 -7.34 0.69
N MET A 66 -10.32 -6.17 1.11
CA MET A 66 -8.92 -5.79 0.99
C MET A 66 -8.08 -6.09 2.25
N ILE A 67 -8.71 -6.37 3.38
CA ILE A 67 -8.07 -6.58 4.69
C ILE A 67 -7.87 -8.07 4.93
#